data_AF-A0A971ZJA3-F1
#
_entry.id   AF-A0A971ZJA3-F1
#
_cell.length_a   1.000
_cell.length_b   1.000
_cell.length_c   1.000
_cell.angle_alpha   90.00
_cell.angle_beta   90.00
_cell.angle_gamma   90.00
#
_symmetry.space_group_name_H-M   'P 1'
#
loop_
_entity.id
_entity.type
_entity.pdbx_description
1 polymer ?
#
loop_
_entity_poly.entity_id
_entity_poly.type
_entity_poly.pdbx_seq_one_letter_code
_entity_poly.pdbx_strand_id
1 'polypeptide(L)' 'EIIEKLNSDGKTIITITHDMDFVIRNFKRVLVMANKRLIKDGIPHEVFSDEETLKKANLKKPTIS' A
#
# COMPACT_ATOMS: atom_id res chain seq x y z
N GLU A 1 7.91 -7.87 12.79
CA GLU A 1 8.02 -7.63 14.24
C GLU A 1 7.35 -6.34 14.76
N ILE A 2 7.83 -5.11 14.51
CA ILE A 2 7.20 -3.91 15.10
C ILE A 2 5.76 -3.69 14.63
N ILE A 3 5.49 -3.80 13.32
CA ILE A 3 4.15 -3.63 12.75
C ILE A 3 3.18 -4.66 13.34
N GLU A 4 3.59 -5.93 13.40
CA GLU A 4 2.76 -7.01 13.94
C GLU A 4 2.46 -6.83 15.43
N LYS A 5 3.46 -6.40 16.22
CA LYS A 5 3.28 -6.11 17.64
C LYS A 5 2.30 -4.97 17.85
N LEU A 6 2.46 -3.85 17.15
CA LEU A 6 1.55 -2.71 17.27
C LEU A 6 0.12 -3.08 16.85
N ASN A 7 -0.02 -3.94 15.83
CA ASN A 7 -1.31 -4.47 15.40
C ASN A 7 -1.92 -5.40 16.47
N SER A 8 -1.13 -6.30 17.06
CA SER A 8 -1.60 -7.17 18.15
C SER A 8 -1.98 -6.38 19.41
N ASP A 9 -1.35 -5.24 19.64
CA ASP A 9 -1.69 -4.29 20.72
C ASP A 9 -2.96 -3.46 20.42
N GLY A 10 -3.66 -3.75 19.32
CA GLY A 10 -4.89 -3.07 18.91
C GLY A 10 -4.68 -1.65 18.39
N LYS A 11 -3.45 -1.27 18.02
CA LYS A 11 -3.17 0.06 17.47
C LYS A 11 -3.51 0.11 15.98
N THR A 12 -4.07 1.24 15.55
CA THR A 12 -4.20 1.56 14.11
C THR A 12 -2.86 2.10 13.61
N ILE A 13 -2.34 1.51 12.53
CA ILE A 13 -1.05 1.86 11.94
C ILE A 13 -1.31 2.49 10.57
N ILE A 14 -0.79 3.69 10.38
CA ILE A 14 -0.78 4.38 9.09
C ILE A 14 0.68 4.54 8.68
N THR A 15 1.00 4.11 7.45
CA THR A 15 2.35 4.23 6.90
C THR A 15 2.28 4.86 5.53
N ILE A 16 3.15 5.85 5.31
CA ILE A 16 3.34 6.50 4.01
C ILE A 16 4.67 5.99 3.45
N THR A 17 4.62 5.26 2.35
CA THR A 17 5.80 4.67 1.73
C THR A 17 5.60 4.47 0.23
N HIS A 18 6.71 4.40 -0.51
CA HIS A 18 6.77 3.99 -1.91
C HIS A 18 7.37 2.58 -2.07
N ASP A 19 7.66 1.88 -0.97
CA ASP A 19 8.07 0.47 -0.96
C ASP A 19 6.82 -0.43 -1.00
N MET A 20 6.50 -0.94 -2.20
CA MET A 20 5.31 -1.76 -2.43
C MET A 20 5.46 -3.19 -1.90
N ASP A 21 6.69 -3.72 -1.87
CA ASP A 21 6.97 -5.04 -1.30
C ASP A 21 6.70 -5.05 0.21
N PHE A 22 7.06 -3.97 0.91
CA PHE A 22 6.71 -3.76 2.31
C PHE A 22 5.19 -3.67 2.52
N VAL A 23 4.47 -2.96 1.63
CA VAL A 23 3.02 -2.81 1.72
C VAL A 23 2.31 -4.16 1.59
N ILE A 24 2.67 -4.98 0.59
CA ILE A 24 2.08 -6.32 0.39
C ILE A 24 2.25 -7.20 1.63
N ARG A 25 3.44 -7.18 2.23
CA ARG A 25 3.77 -8.07 3.35
C ARG A 25 3.06 -7.71 4.65
N ASN A 26 2.75 -6.43 4.87
CA ASN A 26 2.38 -5.93 6.21
C ASN A 26 0.97 -5.32 6.30
N PHE A 27 0.35 -4.96 5.18
CA PHE A 27 -0.90 -4.19 5.18
C PHE A 27 -2.00 -4.89 4.39
N LYS A 28 -3.25 -4.72 4.86
CA LYS A 28 -4.44 -5.29 4.24
C LYS A 28 -5.23 -4.29 3.38
N ARG A 29 -4.95 -2.99 3.54
CA ARG A 29 -5.60 -1.88 2.83
C ARG A 29 -4.54 -0.89 2.37
N VAL A 30 -4.70 -0.37 1.17
CA VAL A 30 -3.78 0.57 0.53
C VAL A 30 -4.59 1.75 0.00
N LEU A 31 -4.11 2.95 0.31
CA LEU A 31 -4.63 4.21 -0.21
C LEU A 31 -3.61 4.79 -1.18
N VAL A 32 -3.95 4.89 -2.46
CA VAL A 32 -3.07 5.48 -3.47
C VAL A 32 -3.44 6.93 -3.69
N MET A 33 -2.46 7.81 -3.52
CA MET A 33 -2.63 9.24 -3.74
C MET A 33 -1.79 9.71 -4.92
N ALA A 34 -2.38 10.57 -5.75
CA ALA A 34 -1.68 11.29 -6.82
C ALA A 34 -2.29 12.69 -6.97
N ASN A 35 -1.47 13.68 -7.33
CA ASN A 35 -1.94 15.07 -7.55
C ASN A 35 -2.80 15.63 -6.40
N LYS A 36 -2.39 15.38 -5.15
CA LYS A 36 -3.10 15.80 -3.92
C LYS A 36 -4.51 15.19 -3.75
N ARG A 37 -4.83 14.13 -4.49
CA ARG A 37 -6.11 13.42 -4.42
C ARG A 37 -5.91 11.94 -4.13
N LEU A 38 -6.85 11.34 -3.42
CA LEU A 38 -6.98 9.89 -3.34
C LEU A 38 -7.52 9.39 -4.68
N ILE A 39 -6.76 8.52 -5.34
CA ILE A 39 -7.11 7.96 -6.65
C ILE A 39 -7.55 6.50 -6.58
N LYS A 40 -7.19 5.79 -5.49
CA LYS A 40 -7.60 4.40 -5.25
C LYS A 40 -7.61 4.08 -3.76
N ASP A 41 -8.54 3.25 -3.35
CA ASP A 41 -8.66 2.65 -2.03
C ASP A 41 -9.05 1.19 -2.23
N GLY A 42 -8.25 0.25 -1.71
CA GLY A 42 -8.49 -1.18 -1.91
C GLY A 42 -7.47 -2.06 -1.21
N ILE A 43 -7.55 -3.36 -1.48
CA ILE A 43 -6.56 -4.31 -0.98
C ILE A 43 -5.28 -4.27 -1.84
N PRO A 44 -4.10 -4.63 -1.30
CA PRO A 44 -2.83 -4.62 -2.02
C PRO A 44 -2.92 -5.23 -3.43
N HIS A 45 -3.44 -6.45 -3.54
CA HIS A 45 -3.54 -7.17 -4.81
C HIS A 45 -4.30 -6.38 -5.89
N GLU A 46 -5.47 -5.84 -5.57
CA GLU A 46 -6.27 -5.04 -6.51
C GLU A 46 -5.56 -3.76 -6.94
N VAL A 47 -4.84 -3.11 -6.02
CA VAL A 47 -4.07 -1.90 -6.32
C VAL A 47 -2.87 -2.23 -7.21
N PHE A 48 -2.20 -3.35 -6.99
CA PHE A 48 -1.01 -3.75 -7.76
C PHE A 48 -1.33 -4.34 -9.12
N SER A 49 -2.53 -4.91 -9.31
CA SER A 49 -3.03 -5.30 -10.63
C SER A 49 -3.45 -4.11 -11.50
N ASP A 50 -3.67 -2.93 -10.90
CA ASP A 50 -4.11 -1.71 -11.60
C ASP A 50 -2.92 -0.89 -12.12
N GLU A 51 -2.46 -1.23 -13.33
CA GLU A 51 -1.32 -0.54 -13.96
C GLU A 51 -1.53 0.96 -14.15
N GLU A 52 -2.76 1.39 -14.40
CA GLU A 52 -3.07 2.80 -14.65
C GLU A 52 -2.90 3.62 -13.37
N THR A 53 -3.41 3.10 -12.25
CA THR A 53 -3.23 3.69 -10.93
C THR A 53 -1.75 3.77 -10.54
N LEU A 54 -0.98 2.71 -10.76
CA LEU A 54 0.46 2.70 -10.45
C LEU A 54 1.23 3.72 -11.29
N LYS A 55 0.94 3.82 -12.60
CA LYS A 55 1.54 4.83 -13.48
C LYS A 55 1.21 6.25 -13.04
N LYS A 56 -0.06 6.55 -12.73
CA LYS A 56 -0.50 7.88 -12.26
C LYS A 56 0.16 8.29 -10.93
N ALA A 57 0.42 7.33 -10.05
CA ALA A 57 1.07 7.56 -8.77
C ALA A 57 2.61 7.48 -8.82
N ASN A 58 3.20 7.22 -10.00
CA ASN A 58 4.63 7.00 -10.18
C ASN A 58 5.20 5.89 -9.27
N LEU A 59 4.43 4.82 -9.09
CA LEU A 59 4.79 3.65 -8.28
C LEU A 59 5.33 2.51 -9.14
N LYS A 60 6.32 1.79 -8.61
CA LYS A 60 6.83 0.57 -9.24
C LYS A 60 5.98 -0.62 -8.84
N LYS A 61 5.85 -1.60 -9.73
CA LYS A 61 5.27 -2.90 -9.37
C LYS A 61 6.17 -3.59 -8.34
N PRO A 62 5.59 -4.29 -7.36
CA PRO A 62 6.35 -5.12 -6.44
C PRO A 62 7.07 -6.24 -7.21
N THR A 63 8.21 -6.67 -6.69
CA THR A 63 9.06 -7.67 -7.35
C THR A 63 8.52 -9.09 -7.16
N ILE A 64 7.69 -9.27 -6.13
CA ILE A 64 7.03 -10.53 -5.80
C ILE A 64 5.69 -10.52 -6.56
N SER A 65 5.63 -11.26 -7.67
CA SER A 65 4.41 -11.57 -8.43
C SER A 65 4.09 -13.04 -8.35
#